data_AF-A0A6P6NIR9-F1
#
_entry.id   AF-A0A6P6NIR9-F1
#
_cell.length_a   1.000
_cell.length_b   1.000
_cell.length_c   1.000
_cell.angle_alpha   90.00
_cell.angle_beta   90.00
_cell.angle_gamma   90.00
#
_symmetry.space_group_name_H-M   'P 1'
#
loop_
_entity.id
_entity.type
_entity.pdbx_description
1 polymer ?
#
loop_
_entity_poly.entity_id
_entity_poly.type
_entity_poly.pdbx_seq_one_letter_code
_entity_poly.pdbx_strand_id
1 'polypeptide(L)'
;MSKLGKRVYRHCDEFNSTTCESCHIRTYTDLPNGFTECLPCSVCDTSNGLRVKQACTVTSDTVCGPLPGYYCIDSLYNCKRAKKHSSCSPGLYIKQTGTEFRDTVCDHCPAGSYSDGTLCKLHTDCESLDKTTISEGTDTTDAECRDRSSLLTVTLCVCLGVCLLIFTVKAVIIVKKKNEKNNFKIVKSVATQDLYKCQANVS
;
A
#
# COMPACT_ATOMS: atom_id res chain seq x y z
N MET A 1 27.51 50.56 26.49
CA MET A 1 27.04 49.29 25.89
C MET A 1 25.74 49.56 25.14
N SER A 2 25.52 48.89 24.02
CA SER A 2 24.25 48.90 23.28
C SER A 2 23.23 47.95 23.92
N LYS A 3 21.94 48.18 23.65
CA LYS A 3 20.86 47.25 24.00
C LYS A 3 20.82 46.08 22.99
N LEU A 4 20.10 45.00 23.32
CA LEU A 4 19.82 43.94 22.36
C LEU A 4 19.21 44.48 21.06
N GLY A 5 19.51 43.82 19.96
CA GLY A 5 19.19 44.26 18.60
C GLY A 5 19.85 45.55 18.15
N LYS A 6 20.89 46.01 18.86
CA LYS A 6 21.69 47.18 18.48
C LYS A 6 23.19 46.91 18.58
N ARG A 7 23.93 47.54 17.68
CA ARG A 7 25.40 47.63 17.67
C ARG A 7 25.86 49.03 18.07
N VAL A 8 27.11 49.14 18.52
CA VAL A 8 27.79 50.42 18.75
C VAL A 8 28.17 51.01 17.40
N TYR A 9 27.59 52.16 17.06
CA TYR A 9 27.96 52.93 15.88
C TYR A 9 29.18 53.81 16.16
N ARG A 10 29.21 54.43 17.33
CA ARG A 10 30.32 55.29 17.78
C ARG A 10 30.53 55.12 19.29
N HIS A 11 31.77 54.88 19.68
CA HIS A 11 32.15 54.81 21.09
C HIS A 11 31.98 56.17 21.78
N CYS A 12 31.89 56.15 23.12
CA CYS A 12 31.89 57.38 23.89
C CYS A 12 33.26 58.07 23.80
N ASP A 13 33.24 59.38 23.92
CA ASP A 13 34.43 60.22 24.12
C ASP A 13 34.21 61.10 25.36
N GLU A 14 35.10 62.06 25.62
CA GLU A 14 35.04 62.95 26.80
C GLU A 14 33.75 63.77 26.87
N PHE A 15 33.11 64.05 25.73
CA PHE A 15 31.97 64.96 25.63
C PHE A 15 30.67 64.27 25.21
N ASN A 16 30.75 63.08 24.60
CA ASN A 16 29.60 62.40 24.00
C ASN A 16 29.45 60.96 24.51
N SER A 17 28.21 60.58 24.85
CA SER A 17 27.85 59.19 25.13
C SER A 17 27.94 58.29 23.89
N THR A 18 28.01 56.97 24.10
CA THR A 18 27.99 55.96 23.03
C THR A 18 26.75 56.10 22.14
N THR A 19 26.94 56.18 20.83
CA THR A 19 25.85 56.16 19.84
C THR A 19 25.64 54.74 19.35
N CYS A 20 24.39 54.27 19.32
CA CYS A 20 24.03 52.91 18.92
C CYS A 20 23.08 52.90 17.73
N GLU A 21 23.21 51.90 16.87
CA GLU A 21 22.38 51.69 15.68
C GLU A 21 21.70 50.32 15.73
N SER A 22 20.51 50.19 15.15
CA SER A 22 19.81 48.91 15.05
C SER A 22 20.56 47.93 14.13
N CYS A 23 20.47 46.63 14.44
CA CYS A 23 20.99 45.60 13.55
C CYS A 23 20.29 45.63 12.19
N HIS A 24 21.04 45.36 11.13
CA HIS A 24 20.50 45.23 9.77
C HIS A 24 19.79 43.89 9.58
N ILE A 25 19.03 43.78 8.49
CA ILE A 25 18.36 42.52 8.12
C ILE A 25 19.38 41.37 8.04
N ARG A 26 18.99 40.17 8.50
CA ARG A 26 19.85 38.98 8.60
C ARG A 26 21.00 39.09 9.60
N THR A 27 20.93 40.05 10.53
CA THR A 27 21.84 40.12 11.69
C THR A 27 21.08 40.34 12.99
N TYR A 28 21.66 39.93 14.12
CA TYR A 28 21.03 40.03 15.43
C TYR A 28 22.04 40.26 16.57
N THR A 29 21.53 40.71 17.71
CA THR A 29 22.21 40.60 19.01
C THR A 29 21.18 40.27 20.08
N ASP A 30 21.43 39.23 20.85
CA ASP A 30 20.51 38.67 21.83
C ASP A 30 20.67 39.25 23.24
N LEU A 31 21.82 39.87 23.53
CA LEU A 31 22.13 40.50 24.81
C LEU A 31 22.67 41.93 24.64
N PRO A 32 22.57 42.77 25.69
CA PRO A 32 23.30 44.04 25.73
C PRO A 32 24.79 43.81 25.51
N ASN A 33 25.38 44.54 24.56
CA ASN A 33 26.70 44.24 24.04
C ASN A 33 27.54 45.50 23.81
N GLY A 34 28.80 45.30 23.43
CA GLY A 34 29.70 46.37 22.98
C GLY A 34 30.12 46.20 21.52
N PHE A 35 29.42 45.36 20.76
CA PHE A 35 29.83 45.00 19.41
C PHE A 35 29.62 46.15 18.45
N THR A 36 30.60 46.40 17.60
CA THR A 36 30.48 47.35 16.49
C THR A 36 29.71 46.75 15.31
N GLU A 37 29.57 45.41 15.26
CA GLU A 37 28.80 44.67 14.26
C GLU A 37 27.84 43.68 14.93
N CYS A 38 26.69 43.45 14.31
CA CYS A 38 25.73 42.44 14.79
C CYS A 38 26.13 41.03 14.31
N LEU A 39 25.70 40.01 15.03
CA LEU A 39 25.97 38.61 14.68
C LEU A 39 25.15 38.22 13.45
N PRO A 40 25.72 37.48 12.49
CA PRO A 40 24.96 36.99 11.34
C PRO A 40 23.95 35.93 11.78
N CYS A 41 22.77 35.94 11.18
CA CYS A 41 21.78 34.89 11.44
C CYS A 41 22.24 33.55 10.85
N SER A 42 21.99 32.46 11.57
CA SER A 42 22.16 31.09 11.11
C SER A 42 21.33 30.83 9.85
N VAL A 43 21.91 30.09 8.91
CA VAL A 43 21.25 29.64 7.68
C VAL A 43 20.85 28.18 7.83
N CYS A 44 19.57 27.88 7.63
CA CYS A 44 19.06 26.51 7.64
C CYS A 44 19.10 25.95 6.22
N ASP A 45 20.20 25.28 5.88
CA ASP A 45 20.41 24.71 4.54
C ASP A 45 19.62 23.41 4.37
N THR A 46 18.76 23.37 3.34
CA THR A 46 17.98 22.18 2.99
C THR A 46 18.85 21.02 2.52
N SER A 47 20.05 21.28 1.99
CA SER A 47 21.03 20.24 1.63
C SER A 47 21.53 19.46 2.85
N ASN A 48 21.51 20.09 4.03
CA ASN A 48 21.82 19.48 5.32
C ASN A 48 20.59 18.90 6.01
N GLY A 49 19.45 18.81 5.31
CA GLY A 49 18.20 18.28 5.84
C GLY A 49 17.47 19.23 6.80
N LEU A 50 17.75 20.55 6.73
CA LEU A 50 17.22 21.52 7.69
C LEU A 50 16.09 22.38 7.12
N ARG A 51 15.30 22.97 8.03
CA ARG A 51 14.30 24.00 7.77
C ARG A 51 14.36 25.09 8.84
N VAL A 52 13.88 26.28 8.49
CA VAL A 52 13.65 27.34 9.46
C VAL A 52 12.46 26.94 10.35
N LYS A 53 12.71 26.78 11.64
CA LYS A 53 11.69 26.56 12.68
C LYS A 53 11.23 27.89 13.26
N GLN A 54 12.17 28.81 13.45
CA GLN A 54 11.92 30.20 13.86
C GLN A 54 12.80 31.12 13.04
N ALA A 55 12.19 32.16 12.45
CA ALA A 55 12.91 33.15 11.67
C ALA A 55 13.79 34.05 12.55
N CYS A 56 14.89 34.51 11.99
CA CYS A 56 15.75 35.48 12.65
C CYS A 56 15.03 36.81 12.89
N THR A 57 15.32 37.45 14.01
CA THR A 57 14.92 38.82 14.31
C THR A 57 16.16 39.65 14.64
N VAL A 58 16.05 40.97 14.73
CA VAL A 58 17.19 41.79 15.17
C VAL A 58 17.68 41.41 16.59
N THR A 59 16.86 40.72 17.38
CA THR A 59 17.14 40.32 18.76
C THR A 59 17.36 38.83 18.97
N SER A 60 17.25 37.99 17.94
CA SER A 60 17.34 36.53 18.09
C SER A 60 17.80 35.85 16.82
N ASP A 61 18.63 34.81 16.94
CA ASP A 61 19.07 34.00 15.80
C ASP A 61 17.90 33.27 15.10
N THR A 62 18.16 32.78 13.88
CA THR A 62 17.35 31.74 13.24
C THR A 62 17.46 30.44 14.04
N VAL A 63 16.33 29.81 14.36
CA VAL A 63 16.30 28.43 14.88
C VAL A 63 16.04 27.48 13.73
N CYS A 64 16.96 26.54 13.52
CA CYS A 64 16.86 25.48 12.54
C CYS A 64 16.32 24.20 13.19
N GLY A 65 15.45 23.51 12.47
CA GLY A 65 15.00 22.16 12.78
C GLY A 65 15.21 21.23 11.59
N PRO A 66 15.07 19.92 11.78
CA PRO A 66 15.09 18.98 10.67
C PRO A 66 13.87 19.16 9.76
N LEU A 67 14.02 18.83 8.48
CA LEU A 67 12.91 18.69 7.54
C LEU A 67 11.92 17.60 8.00
N PRO A 68 10.65 17.63 7.55
CA PRO A 68 9.72 16.54 7.80
C PRO A 68 10.28 15.19 7.34
N GLY A 69 10.22 14.18 8.20
CA GLY A 69 10.83 12.87 7.94
C GLY A 69 12.34 12.81 8.15
N TYR A 70 12.93 13.78 8.86
CA TYR A 70 14.33 13.79 9.25
C TYR A 70 14.44 13.95 10.78
N TYR A 71 15.58 13.52 11.32
CA TYR A 71 15.98 13.76 12.71
C TYR A 71 17.34 14.44 12.77
N CYS A 72 17.54 15.28 13.78
CA CYS A 72 18.79 15.98 13.97
C CYS A 72 19.88 15.03 14.46
N ILE A 73 21.06 15.10 13.84
CA ILE A 73 22.25 14.30 14.23
C ILE A 73 23.37 15.16 14.80
N ASP A 74 23.23 16.49 14.73
CA ASP A 74 24.17 17.47 15.28
C ASP A 74 23.39 18.64 15.87
N SER A 75 23.26 18.64 17.21
CA SER A 75 22.36 19.51 17.99
C SER A 75 23.03 20.04 19.26
N LEU A 76 24.10 20.81 19.14
CA LEU A 76 24.71 21.50 20.30
C LEU A 76 23.75 22.54 20.93
N TYR A 77 23.18 23.40 20.09
CA TYR A 77 22.24 24.47 20.50
C TYR A 77 21.17 24.73 19.43
N ASN A 78 21.48 24.41 18.18
CA ASN A 78 20.65 24.56 17.00
C ASN A 78 20.97 23.39 16.06
N CYS A 79 19.98 22.87 15.33
CA CYS A 79 20.24 21.71 14.46
C CYS A 79 21.11 22.12 13.27
N LYS A 80 22.33 21.56 13.17
CA LYS A 80 23.30 21.87 12.11
C LYS A 80 23.28 20.86 10.97
N ARG A 81 22.85 19.63 11.25
CA ARG A 81 22.70 18.58 10.25
C ARG A 81 21.62 17.61 10.67
N ALA A 82 20.80 17.20 9.72
CA ALA A 82 19.76 16.23 9.91
C ALA A 82 19.92 15.06 8.93
N LYS A 83 19.43 13.90 9.34
CA LYS A 83 19.40 12.68 8.53
C LYS A 83 17.96 12.25 8.34
N LYS A 84 17.62 11.74 7.16
CA LYS A 84 16.29 11.19 6.88
C LYS A 84 16.02 10.01 7.83
N HIS A 85 14.78 9.91 8.29
CA HIS A 85 14.32 8.76 9.06
C HIS A 85 14.49 7.47 8.25
N SER A 86 14.90 6.42 8.93
CA SER A 86 14.99 5.07 8.38
C SER A 86 13.59 4.54 8.08
N SER A 87 13.47 3.81 6.98
CA SER A 87 12.28 3.02 6.65
C SER A 87 12.50 1.59 7.13
N CYS A 88 11.46 0.96 7.69
CA CYS A 88 11.53 -0.45 8.03
C CYS A 88 11.39 -1.32 6.79
N SER A 89 12.17 -2.39 6.72
CA SER A 89 12.05 -3.40 5.66
C SER A 89 10.79 -4.26 5.86
N PRO A 90 10.30 -4.95 4.81
CA PRO A 90 9.29 -6.00 4.98
C PRO A 90 9.72 -7.02 6.06
N GLY A 91 8.77 -7.57 6.80
CA GLY A 91 9.06 -8.40 7.99
C GLY A 91 9.18 -7.63 9.29
N LEU A 92 9.39 -6.31 9.19
CA LEU A 92 9.49 -5.41 10.34
C LEU A 92 8.30 -4.45 10.38
N TYR A 93 8.00 -3.95 11.57
CA TYR A 93 7.03 -2.88 11.77
C TYR A 93 7.66 -1.68 12.47
N ILE A 94 7.01 -0.53 12.37
CA ILE A 94 7.41 0.69 13.07
C ILE A 94 7.00 0.56 14.53
N LYS A 95 7.95 0.21 15.40
CA LYS A 95 7.76 0.17 16.86
C LYS A 95 7.70 1.57 17.45
N GLN A 96 8.54 2.47 16.97
CA GLN A 96 8.53 3.87 17.35
C GLN A 96 8.73 4.72 16.11
N THR A 97 7.81 5.66 15.89
CA THR A 97 7.93 6.65 14.82
C THR A 97 9.10 7.59 15.11
N GLY A 98 9.87 7.95 14.08
CA GLY A 98 10.93 8.93 14.19
C GLY A 98 10.41 10.30 14.69
N THR A 99 11.28 11.02 15.39
CA THR A 99 11.01 12.38 15.92
C THR A 99 12.04 13.37 15.37
N GLU A 100 11.94 14.66 15.73
CA GLU A 100 12.97 15.66 15.36
C GLU A 100 14.36 15.32 15.93
N PHE A 101 14.47 14.41 16.90
CA PHE A 101 15.73 14.10 17.61
C PHE A 101 16.12 12.62 17.59
N ARG A 102 15.24 11.75 17.08
CA ARG A 102 15.45 10.31 17.06
C ARG A 102 14.97 9.70 15.77
N ASP A 103 15.69 8.68 15.31
CA ASP A 103 15.30 7.90 14.16
C ASP A 103 14.08 7.00 14.45
N THR A 104 13.44 6.51 13.39
CA THR A 104 12.46 5.43 13.44
C THR A 104 13.10 4.17 14.01
N VAL A 105 12.39 3.48 14.91
CA VAL A 105 12.80 2.19 15.44
C VAL A 105 11.89 1.10 14.88
N CYS A 106 12.52 0.11 14.24
CA CYS A 106 11.86 -1.05 13.66
C CYS A 106 11.99 -2.26 14.59
N ASP A 107 11.01 -3.16 14.55
CA ASP A 107 11.04 -4.43 15.29
C ASP A 107 10.36 -5.54 14.48
N HIS A 108 10.62 -6.79 14.86
CA HIS A 108 10.10 -7.95 14.14
C HIS A 108 8.62 -8.18 14.43
N CYS A 109 7.88 -8.58 13.40
CA CYS A 109 6.51 -9.03 13.58
C CYS A 109 6.46 -10.34 14.39
N PRO A 110 5.45 -10.50 15.28
CA PRO A 110 5.25 -11.75 15.99
C PRO A 110 4.90 -12.88 15.01
N ALA A 111 5.14 -14.12 15.43
CA ALA A 111 4.76 -15.30 14.65
C ALA A 111 3.25 -15.28 14.30
N GLY A 112 2.93 -15.67 13.07
CA GLY A 112 1.56 -15.60 12.54
C GLY A 112 1.16 -14.22 12.00
N SER A 113 2.12 -13.32 11.75
CA SER A 113 1.85 -12.01 11.17
C SER A 113 2.93 -11.58 10.17
N TYR A 114 2.58 -10.63 9.30
CA TYR A 114 3.44 -10.11 8.25
C TYR A 114 3.36 -8.58 8.16
N SER A 115 4.38 -7.94 7.56
CA SER A 115 4.41 -6.49 7.37
C SER A 115 5.15 -6.07 6.09
N ASP A 116 4.67 -4.99 5.48
CA ASP A 116 5.31 -4.29 4.36
C ASP A 116 6.35 -3.24 4.81
N GLY A 117 6.65 -3.17 6.11
CA GLY A 117 7.52 -2.16 6.71
C GLY A 117 6.78 -1.09 7.52
N THR A 118 5.47 -1.21 7.71
CA THR A 118 4.67 -0.23 8.48
C THR A 118 4.08 -0.83 9.76
N LEU A 119 3.11 -1.73 9.63
CA LEU A 119 2.36 -2.35 10.71
C LEU A 119 2.24 -3.85 10.46
N CYS A 120 2.37 -4.65 11.52
CA CYS A 120 2.09 -6.08 11.43
C CYS A 120 0.59 -6.35 11.24
N LYS A 121 0.29 -7.22 10.28
CA LYS A 121 -1.04 -7.74 9.97
C LYS A 121 -1.03 -9.23 10.26
N LEU A 122 -2.07 -9.73 10.94
CA LEU A 122 -2.20 -11.16 11.19
C LEU A 122 -2.34 -11.90 9.86
N HIS A 123 -1.78 -13.11 9.78
CA HIS A 123 -2.01 -13.99 8.63
C HIS A 123 -3.49 -14.34 8.50
N THR A 124 -3.92 -14.48 7.25
CA THR A 124 -5.25 -14.97 6.92
C THR A 124 -5.37 -16.43 7.34
N ASP A 125 -6.32 -16.72 8.24
CA ASP A 125 -6.71 -18.08 8.57
C ASP A 125 -7.64 -18.63 7.48
N CYS A 126 -7.07 -19.39 6.53
CA CYS A 126 -7.83 -19.97 5.43
C CYS A 126 -8.91 -20.96 5.90
N GLU A 127 -8.69 -21.68 7.01
CA GLU A 127 -9.64 -22.67 7.52
C GLU A 127 -10.89 -21.99 8.05
N SER A 128 -10.74 -20.84 8.73
CA SER A 128 -11.87 -20.01 9.17
C SER A 128 -12.74 -19.50 8.02
N LEU A 129 -12.20 -19.49 6.79
CA LEU A 129 -12.87 -19.08 5.56
C LEU A 129 -13.41 -20.26 4.73
N ASP A 130 -13.37 -21.49 5.25
CA ASP A 130 -13.67 -22.74 4.52
C ASP A 130 -12.86 -22.89 3.21
N LYS A 131 -11.62 -22.38 3.24
CA LYS A 131 -10.64 -22.48 2.17
C LYS A 131 -9.51 -23.43 2.59
N THR A 132 -8.74 -23.87 1.62
CA THR A 132 -7.51 -24.65 1.85
C THR A 132 -6.31 -23.74 1.70
N THR A 133 -5.38 -23.77 2.66
CA THR A 133 -4.09 -23.08 2.57
C THR A 133 -3.24 -23.69 1.46
N ILE A 134 -2.80 -22.86 0.52
CA ILE A 134 -1.90 -23.23 -0.59
C ILE A 134 -0.45 -23.01 -0.16
N SER A 135 -0.20 -21.87 0.49
CA SER A 135 1.09 -21.48 1.01
C SER A 135 0.89 -20.85 2.37
N GLU A 136 1.71 -21.27 3.33
CA GLU A 136 1.80 -20.63 4.64
C GLU A 136 2.30 -19.20 4.49
N GLY A 137 1.85 -18.33 5.38
CA GLY A 137 2.33 -16.95 5.47
C GLY A 137 3.77 -16.89 5.98
N THR A 138 4.49 -15.81 5.61
CA THR A 138 5.84 -15.49 6.12
C THR A 138 5.77 -14.18 6.90
N ASP A 139 6.88 -13.72 7.48
CA ASP A 139 6.95 -12.38 8.08
C ASP A 139 6.78 -11.25 7.04
N THR A 140 6.95 -11.54 5.75
CA THR A 140 6.82 -10.55 4.66
C THR A 140 5.54 -10.69 3.83
N THR A 141 4.89 -11.86 3.86
CA THR A 141 3.75 -12.18 2.99
C THR A 141 2.62 -12.87 3.76
N ASP A 142 1.39 -12.66 3.32
CA ASP A 142 0.23 -13.36 3.88
C ASP A 142 0.15 -14.83 3.41
N ALA A 143 -0.69 -15.62 4.08
CA ALA A 143 -1.06 -16.95 3.64
C ALA A 143 -1.94 -16.88 2.37
N GLU A 144 -1.73 -17.82 1.45
CA GLU A 144 -2.52 -17.92 0.21
C GLU A 144 -3.62 -18.97 0.37
N CYS A 145 -4.87 -18.58 0.12
CA CYS A 145 -6.03 -19.47 0.27
C CYS A 145 -6.66 -19.86 -1.08
N ARG A 146 -7.14 -21.11 -1.18
CA ARG A 146 -7.93 -21.62 -2.31
C ARG A 146 -9.31 -22.07 -1.86
N ASP A 147 -10.33 -21.80 -2.66
CA ASP A 147 -11.65 -22.39 -2.43
C ASP A 147 -11.60 -23.92 -2.41
N ARG A 148 -12.25 -24.52 -1.42
CA ARG A 148 -12.53 -25.95 -1.43
C ARG A 148 -13.50 -26.22 -2.56
N SER A 149 -13.05 -26.96 -3.58
CA SER A 149 -13.97 -27.54 -4.54
C SER A 149 -14.83 -28.56 -3.79
N SER A 150 -16.09 -28.20 -3.52
CA SER A 150 -16.99 -29.11 -2.82
C SER A 150 -17.21 -30.35 -3.69
N LEU A 151 -16.92 -31.52 -3.11
CA LEU A 151 -17.11 -32.80 -3.76
C LEU A 151 -18.56 -32.92 -4.25
N LEU A 152 -19.53 -32.37 -3.51
CA LEU A 152 -20.93 -32.33 -3.90
C LEU A 152 -21.16 -31.54 -5.19
N THR A 153 -20.54 -30.37 -5.37
CA THR A 153 -20.65 -29.60 -6.62
C THR A 153 -20.03 -30.36 -7.79
N VAL A 154 -18.86 -30.97 -7.59
CA VAL A 154 -18.21 -31.78 -8.63
C VAL A 154 -19.08 -33.00 -8.98
N THR A 155 -19.58 -33.73 -7.98
CA THR A 155 -20.46 -34.89 -8.17
C THR A 155 -21.77 -34.51 -8.83
N LEU A 156 -22.43 -33.43 -8.42
CA LEU A 156 -23.66 -32.93 -9.06
C LEU A 156 -23.44 -32.59 -10.52
N CYS A 157 -22.35 -31.87 -10.84
CA CYS A 157 -22.01 -31.53 -12.22
C CYS A 157 -21.74 -32.79 -13.08
N VAL A 158 -21.00 -33.76 -12.55
CA VAL A 158 -20.74 -35.04 -13.24
C VAL A 158 -22.03 -35.86 -13.41
N CYS A 159 -22.84 -35.98 -12.37
CA CYS A 159 -24.11 -36.70 -12.41
C CYS A 159 -25.08 -36.08 -13.42
N LEU A 160 -25.22 -34.75 -13.43
CA LEU A 160 -26.05 -34.04 -14.41
C LEU A 160 -25.56 -34.28 -15.84
N GLY A 161 -24.24 -34.21 -16.07
CA GLY A 161 -23.63 -34.51 -17.36
C GLY A 161 -23.93 -35.95 -17.83
N VAL A 162 -23.75 -36.93 -16.94
CA VAL A 162 -24.04 -38.35 -17.23
C VAL A 162 -25.53 -38.58 -17.48
N CYS A 163 -26.42 -37.99 -16.68
CA CYS A 163 -27.87 -38.09 -16.88
C CYS A 163 -28.28 -37.55 -18.25
N LEU A 164 -27.78 -36.37 -18.64
CA LEU A 164 -28.05 -35.79 -19.96
C LEU A 164 -27.57 -36.70 -21.10
N LEU A 165 -26.38 -37.30 -20.98
CA LEU A 165 -25.89 -38.28 -21.95
C LEU A 165 -26.78 -39.52 -22.04
N ILE A 166 -27.28 -40.03 -20.92
CA ILE A 166 -28.21 -41.17 -20.92
C ILE A 166 -29.54 -40.80 -21.59
N PHE A 167 -30.08 -39.61 -21.30
CA PHE A 167 -31.32 -39.13 -21.91
C PHE A 167 -31.17 -38.95 -23.43
N THR A 168 -30.07 -38.38 -23.90
CA THR A 168 -29.83 -38.23 -25.34
C THR A 168 -29.67 -39.58 -26.03
N VAL A 169 -28.93 -40.52 -25.46
CA VAL A 169 -28.80 -41.89 -26.00
C VAL A 169 -30.17 -42.59 -26.04
N LYS A 170 -30.95 -42.52 -24.96
CA LYS A 170 -32.31 -43.10 -24.95
C LYS A 170 -33.21 -42.46 -25.99
N ALA A 171 -33.19 -41.13 -26.12
CA ALA A 171 -33.96 -40.42 -27.15
C ALA A 171 -33.56 -40.87 -28.56
N VAL A 172 -32.26 -40.99 -28.85
CA VAL A 172 -31.76 -41.49 -30.14
C VAL A 172 -32.21 -42.92 -30.40
N ILE A 173 -32.13 -43.82 -29.41
CA ILE A 173 -32.60 -45.21 -29.55
C ILE A 173 -34.11 -45.25 -29.81
N ILE A 174 -34.90 -44.44 -29.10
CA ILE A 174 -36.35 -44.36 -29.29
C ILE A 174 -36.68 -43.83 -30.69
N VAL A 175 -36.00 -42.78 -31.14
CA VAL A 175 -36.18 -42.23 -32.49
C VAL A 175 -35.80 -43.27 -33.54
N LYS A 176 -34.67 -43.97 -33.37
CA LYS A 176 -34.25 -45.04 -34.29
C LYS A 176 -35.28 -46.17 -34.34
N LYS A 177 -35.76 -46.64 -33.19
CA LYS A 177 -36.79 -47.69 -33.10
C LYS A 177 -38.14 -47.25 -33.67
N LYS A 178 -38.53 -45.99 -33.47
CA LYS A 178 -39.73 -45.40 -34.08
C LYS A 178 -39.58 -45.30 -35.59
N ASN A 179 -38.40 -44.91 -36.08
CA ASN A 179 -38.10 -44.85 -37.50
C ASN A 179 -38.11 -46.25 -38.15
N GLU A 180 -37.52 -47.26 -37.50
CA GLU A 180 -37.60 -48.67 -37.94
C GLU A 180 -39.06 -49.16 -38.00
N LYS A 181 -39.87 -48.85 -36.97
CA LYS A 181 -41.29 -49.24 -36.94
C LYS A 181 -42.12 -48.50 -38.01
N ASN A 182 -41.80 -47.25 -38.29
CA ASN A 182 -42.43 -46.46 -39.35
C ASN A 182 -42.03 -46.99 -40.73
N ASN A 183 -40.75 -47.28 -40.96
CA ASN A 183 -40.26 -47.92 -42.17
C ASN A 183 -40.92 -49.29 -42.39
N PHE A 184 -41.05 -50.11 -41.34
CA PHE A 184 -41.76 -51.38 -41.43
C PHE A 184 -43.25 -51.22 -41.79
N LYS A 185 -43.92 -50.19 -41.25
CA LYS A 185 -45.30 -49.86 -41.64
C LYS A 185 -45.41 -49.42 -43.10
N ILE A 186 -44.48 -48.59 -43.58
CA ILE A 186 -44.46 -48.12 -44.98
C ILE A 186 -44.21 -49.29 -45.93
N VAL A 187 -43.23 -50.17 -45.64
CA VAL A 187 -42.97 -51.37 -46.45
C VAL A 187 -44.20 -52.28 -46.47
N LYS A 188 -44.88 -52.45 -45.33
CA LYS A 188 -46.11 -53.25 -45.26
C LYS A 188 -47.24 -52.64 -46.07
N SER A 189 -47.43 -51.31 -46.04
CA SER A 189 -48.48 -50.64 -46.81
C SER A 189 -48.24 -50.74 -48.32
N VAL A 190 -46.98 -50.60 -48.77
CA VAL A 190 -46.60 -50.78 -50.18
C VAL A 190 -46.86 -52.22 -50.63
N ALA A 191 -46.45 -53.22 -49.85
CA ALA A 191 -46.70 -54.63 -50.15
C ALA A 191 -48.21 -54.98 -50.26
N THR A 192 -49.06 -54.41 -49.39
CA THR A 192 -50.52 -54.58 -49.52
C THR A 192 -51.06 -53.90 -50.78
N GLN A 193 -50.57 -52.73 -51.14
CA GLN A 193 -51.05 -51.98 -52.31
C GLN A 193 -50.68 -52.68 -53.63
N ASP A 194 -49.51 -53.34 -53.68
CA ASP A 194 -49.11 -54.18 -54.81
C ASP A 194 -49.97 -55.45 -54.93
N LEU A 195 -50.35 -56.08 -53.80
CA LEU A 195 -51.26 -57.23 -53.76
C LEU A 195 -52.66 -56.90 -54.30
N TYR A 196 -53.24 -55.76 -53.89
CA TYR A 196 -54.54 -55.31 -54.40
C TYR A 196 -54.51 -54.97 -55.90
N LYS A 197 -53.39 -54.45 -56.42
CA LYS A 197 -53.22 -54.20 -57.87
C LYS A 197 -53.10 -55.50 -58.68
N CYS A 198 -52.50 -56.56 -58.13
CA CYS A 198 -52.44 -57.85 -58.80
C CYS A 198 -53.81 -58.53 -58.91
N GLN A 199 -54.71 -58.36 -57.93
CA GLN A 199 -56.04 -58.95 -57.96
C GLN A 199 -57.02 -58.23 -58.91
N ALA A 200 -56.81 -56.94 -59.20
CA ALA A 200 -57.67 -56.16 -60.09
C ALA A 200 -57.42 -56.40 -61.60
N ASN A 201 -56.35 -57.09 -61.98
CA ASN A 201 -55.96 -57.34 -63.38
C ASN A 201 -56.34 -58.76 -63.89
N VAL A 202 -57.17 -59.51 -63.16
CA VAL A 202 -57.57 -60.90 -63.51
C VAL A 202 -59.08 -61.01 -63.79
N SER A 203 -59.77 -59.91 -64.06
CA SER A 203 -61.18 -59.87 -64.44
C SER A 203 -61.41 -59.12 -65.74
#